data_AF-A0A3D0CDB7-F1
#
_entry.id   AF-A0A3D0CDB7-F1
#
_cell.length_a   1.000
_cell.length_b   1.000
_cell.length_c   1.000
_cell.angle_alpha   90.00
_cell.angle_beta   90.00
_cell.angle_gamma   90.00
#
_symmetry.space_group_name_H-M   'P 1'
#
loop_
_entity.id
_entity.type
_entity.pdbx_description
1 polymer ?
#
loop_
_entity_poly.entity_id
_entity_poly.type
_entity_poly.pdbx_seq_one_letter_code
_entity_poly.pdbx_strand_id
1 'polypeptide(L)'
;VWKLPEYDLATAFKFSMVPIFRQLATDIGQDEMQSYVSKFNYGNQDISSGLDDFWLNGSMKISALEQVRFLQKMHRGQLAVSQHSIDTLKEVMLVEKGANYSLYAKTGAGKAN
;
A
#
# COMPACT_ATOMS: atom_id res chain seq x y z
N VAL A 1 -23.47 17.75 18.09
CA VAL A 1 -22.03 17.97 17.87
C VAL A 1 -21.51 16.76 17.11
N TRP A 2 -21.18 16.92 15.83
CA TRP A 2 -20.56 15.83 15.06
C TRP A 2 -19.15 15.63 15.60
N LYS A 3 -18.86 14.44 16.16
CA LYS A 3 -17.49 14.02 16.41
C LYS A 3 -16.95 13.46 15.10
N LEU A 4 -15.83 14.00 14.64
CA LEU A 4 -15.07 13.34 13.58
C LEU A 4 -14.63 11.97 14.14
N PRO A 5 -14.75 10.88 13.36
CA PRO A 5 -14.22 9.59 13.77
C PRO A 5 -12.72 9.71 14.05
N GLU A 6 -12.24 9.00 15.06
CA GLU A 6 -10.81 8.70 15.15
C GLU A 6 -10.48 7.76 13.98
N TYR A 7 -9.48 8.13 13.17
CA TYR A 7 -9.04 7.33 12.04
C TYR A 7 -7.67 6.75 12.34
N ASP A 8 -7.59 5.42 12.40
CA ASP A 8 -6.33 4.67 12.42
C ASP A 8 -5.95 4.20 11.01
N LEU A 9 -4.73 3.66 10.86
CA LEU A 9 -4.25 3.17 9.58
C LEU A 9 -5.08 1.99 9.05
N ALA A 10 -5.69 1.18 9.93
CA ALA A 10 -6.57 0.08 9.52
C ALA A 10 -7.84 0.61 8.83
N THR A 11 -8.48 1.62 9.41
CA THR A 11 -9.66 2.29 8.85
C THR A 11 -9.30 3.05 7.57
N ALA A 12 -8.18 3.76 7.57
CA ALA A 12 -7.67 4.47 6.39
C ALA A 12 -7.43 3.51 5.22
N PHE A 13 -6.83 2.35 5.48
CA PHE A 13 -6.58 1.30 4.50
C PHE A 13 -7.90 0.75 3.93
N LYS A 14 -8.85 0.40 4.80
CA LYS A 14 -10.16 -0.15 4.40
C LYS A 14 -10.95 0.80 3.49
N PHE A 15 -10.99 2.09 3.83
CA PHE A 15 -11.79 3.08 3.12
C PHE A 15 -11.00 3.87 2.06
N SER A 16 -9.75 3.50 1.78
CA SER A 16 -8.90 4.18 0.79
C SER A 16 -8.77 5.69 1.02
N MET A 17 -8.51 6.08 2.27
CA MET A 17 -8.43 7.49 2.67
C MET A 17 -7.13 8.15 2.16
N VAL A 18 -7.14 8.60 0.91
CA VAL A 18 -5.99 9.22 0.21
C VAL A 18 -5.27 10.30 1.04
N PRO A 19 -5.96 11.24 1.73
CA PRO A 19 -5.27 12.29 2.49
C PRO A 19 -4.35 11.76 3.60
N ILE A 20 -4.72 10.65 4.26
CA ILE A 20 -3.90 10.04 5.32
C ILE A 20 -2.62 9.45 4.73
N PHE A 21 -2.72 8.76 3.59
CA PHE A 21 -1.54 8.18 2.93
C PHE A 21 -0.64 9.22 2.28
N ARG A 22 -1.17 10.37 1.84
CA ARG A 22 -0.36 11.52 1.39
C ARG A 22 0.49 12.10 2.53
N GLN A 23 -0.12 12.31 3.69
CA GLN A 23 0.61 12.76 4.88
C GLN A 23 1.68 11.73 5.28
N LEU A 24 1.31 10.44 5.33
CA LEU A 24 2.26 9.37 5.66
C LEU A 24 3.45 9.31 4.68
N ALA A 25 3.21 9.47 3.38
CA ALA A 25 4.29 9.48 2.39
C ALA A 25 5.22 10.69 2.56
N THR A 26 4.67 11.84 2.95
CA THR A 26 5.45 13.04 3.30
C THR A 26 6.26 12.83 4.57
N ASP A 27 5.68 12.20 5.59
CA ASP A 27 6.36 11.89 6.87
C ASP A 27 7.50 10.88 6.67
N ILE A 28 7.35 9.91 5.75
CA ILE A 28 8.41 8.97 5.36
C ILE A 28 9.55 9.70 4.63
N GLY A 29 9.21 10.67 3.78
CA GLY A 29 10.19 11.43 3.01
C GLY A 29 10.71 10.70 1.76
N GLN A 30 11.41 11.44 0.90
CA GLN A 30 11.70 11.01 -0.47
C GLN A 30 12.72 9.89 -0.54
N ASP A 31 13.80 10.01 0.22
CA ASP A 31 14.91 9.07 0.18
C ASP A 31 14.50 7.69 0.74
N GLU A 32 13.79 7.67 1.86
CA GLU A 32 13.26 6.43 2.44
C GLU A 32 12.20 5.80 1.53
N MET A 33 11.29 6.59 0.96
CA MET A 33 10.29 6.07 0.01
C MET A 33 10.96 5.41 -1.19
N GLN A 34 11.93 6.07 -1.82
CA GLN A 34 12.69 5.50 -2.94
C GLN A 34 13.44 4.23 -2.52
N SER A 35 14.08 4.25 -1.35
CA SER A 35 14.80 3.11 -0.79
C SER A 35 13.91 1.87 -0.66
N TYR A 36 12.70 2.01 -0.12
CA TYR A 36 11.75 0.89 0.00
C TYR A 36 11.16 0.46 -1.34
N VAL A 37 10.78 1.39 -2.21
CA VAL A 37 10.27 1.09 -3.56
C VAL A 37 11.30 0.26 -4.35
N SER A 38 12.59 0.61 -4.25
CA SER A 38 13.68 -0.14 -4.86
C SER A 38 13.95 -1.48 -4.18
N LYS A 39 14.00 -1.54 -2.83
CA LYS A 39 14.17 -2.81 -2.08
C LYS A 39 13.06 -3.81 -2.38
N PHE A 40 11.83 -3.34 -2.60
CA PHE A 40 10.69 -4.20 -2.95
C PHE A 40 10.67 -4.59 -4.43
N ASN A 41 11.46 -3.90 -5.27
CA ASN A 41 11.39 -4.00 -6.72
C ASN A 41 9.96 -3.77 -7.22
N TYR A 42 9.36 -2.65 -6.80
CA TYR A 42 7.94 -2.37 -7.00
C TYR A 42 7.68 -1.60 -8.31
N GLY A 43 7.29 -2.33 -9.35
CA GLY A 43 6.98 -1.75 -10.67
C GLY A 43 8.19 -1.08 -11.33
N ASN A 44 7.95 0.06 -11.99
CA ASN A 44 9.00 0.89 -12.60
C ASN A 44 9.81 1.71 -11.60
N GLN A 45 9.46 1.66 -10.30
CA GLN A 45 10.16 2.34 -9.20
C GLN A 45 10.25 3.88 -9.31
N ASP A 46 9.39 4.48 -10.14
CA ASP A 46 9.45 5.90 -10.47
C ASP A 46 8.53 6.71 -9.55
N ILE A 47 9.12 7.47 -8.63
CA ILE A 47 8.40 8.38 -7.72
C ILE A 47 8.51 9.87 -8.13
N SER A 48 8.95 10.16 -9.36
CA SER A 48 9.29 11.52 -9.81
C SER A 48 8.12 12.51 -9.84
N SER A 49 6.87 12.06 -9.81
CA SER A 49 5.70 12.96 -9.70
C SER A 49 5.45 13.50 -8.28
N GLY A 50 6.33 13.22 -7.31
CA GLY A 50 6.24 13.76 -5.95
C GLY A 50 5.57 12.83 -4.94
N LEU A 51 5.94 12.99 -3.66
CA LEU A 51 5.56 12.12 -2.55
C LEU A 51 4.07 12.10 -2.21
N ASP A 52 3.26 12.99 -2.75
CA ASP A 52 1.83 13.02 -2.51
C ASP A 52 1.00 12.54 -3.71
N ASP A 53 1.64 12.24 -4.85
CA ASP A 53 0.93 11.94 -6.10
C ASP A 53 1.53 10.83 -6.96
N PHE A 54 2.76 10.36 -6.70
CA PHE A 54 3.43 9.40 -7.59
C PHE A 54 2.64 8.10 -7.88
N TRP A 55 1.80 7.64 -6.93
CA TRP A 55 0.96 6.44 -7.08
C TRP A 55 -0.47 6.74 -7.51
N LEU A 56 -0.86 8.01 -7.64
CA LEU A 56 -2.21 8.46 -7.97
C LEU A 56 -2.29 8.87 -9.45
N ASN A 57 -2.09 7.90 -10.35
CA ASN A 57 -1.94 8.16 -11.80
C ASN A 57 -0.73 9.06 -12.17
N GLY A 58 0.23 9.23 -11.26
CA GLY A 58 1.50 9.89 -11.52
C GLY A 58 2.51 9.00 -12.26
N SER A 59 3.77 9.11 -11.88
CA SER A 59 4.91 8.44 -12.52
C SER A 59 4.95 6.93 -12.33
N MET A 60 4.43 6.41 -11.20
CA MET A 60 4.58 4.99 -10.87
C MET A 60 3.66 4.11 -11.70
N LYS A 61 4.25 3.05 -12.26
CA LYS A 61 3.55 2.01 -13.03
C LYS A 61 3.94 0.64 -12.52
N ILE A 62 2.95 -0.23 -12.38
CA ILE A 62 3.15 -1.63 -12.00
C ILE A 62 2.15 -2.52 -12.72
N SER A 63 2.63 -3.63 -13.28
CA SER A 63 1.80 -4.63 -13.97
C SER A 63 1.13 -5.59 -12.98
N ALA A 64 0.09 -6.29 -13.45
CA ALA A 64 -0.57 -7.34 -12.66
C ALA A 64 0.41 -8.46 -12.24
N LEU A 65 1.35 -8.84 -13.10
CA LEU A 65 2.36 -9.84 -12.76
C LEU A 65 3.33 -9.35 -11.68
N GLU A 66 3.72 -8.08 -11.72
CA GLU A 66 4.56 -7.48 -10.67
C GLU A 66 3.82 -7.38 -9.33
N GLN A 67 2.53 -7.02 -9.35
CA GLN A 67 1.67 -7.06 -8.15
C GLN A 67 1.63 -8.46 -7.52
N VAL A 68 1.42 -9.51 -8.34
CA VAL A 68 1.42 -10.90 -7.85
C VAL A 68 2.77 -11.28 -7.23
N ARG A 69 3.89 -10.91 -7.87
CA ARG A 69 5.23 -11.17 -7.33
C ARG A 69 5.48 -10.46 -6.01
N PHE A 70 5.04 -9.20 -5.89
CA PHE A 70 5.13 -8.43 -4.65
C PHE A 70 4.31 -9.09 -3.53
N LEU A 71 3.06 -9.45 -3.80
CA LEU A 71 2.17 -10.12 -2.82
C LEU A 71 2.71 -11.49 -2.40
N GLN A 72 3.32 -12.25 -3.31
CA GLN A 72 3.98 -13.51 -2.99
C GLN A 72 5.18 -13.32 -2.04
N LYS A 73 6.01 -12.29 -2.28
CA LYS A 73 7.12 -11.95 -1.36
C LYS A 73 6.59 -11.51 0.00
N MET A 74 5.57 -10.65 0.03
CA MET A 74 4.89 -10.21 1.26
C MET A 74 4.36 -11.41 2.04
N HIS A 75 3.63 -12.31 1.38
CA HIS A 75 3.05 -13.49 2.00
C HIS A 75 4.10 -14.38 2.67
N ARG A 76 5.25 -14.57 2.01
CA ARG A 76 6.40 -15.35 2.51
C ARG A 76 7.32 -14.60 3.48
N GLY A 77 7.03 -13.34 3.85
CA GLY A 77 7.88 -12.54 4.73
C GLY A 77 9.24 -12.18 4.12
N GLN A 78 9.32 -12.07 2.79
CA GLN A 78 10.57 -11.84 2.04
C GLN A 78 10.79 -10.36 1.66
N LEU A 79 9.95 -9.45 2.15
CA LEU A 79 10.16 -8.01 1.98
C LEU A 79 11.16 -7.52 3.03
N ALA A 80 11.92 -6.49 2.70
CA ALA A 80 12.91 -5.88 3.58
C ALA A 80 12.28 -5.01 4.69
N VAL A 81 11.35 -5.58 5.46
CA VAL A 81 10.63 -4.97 6.60
C VAL A 81 10.51 -6.00 7.72
N SER A 82 10.11 -5.55 8.90
CA SER A 82 9.92 -6.46 10.04
C SER A 82 8.77 -7.46 9.78
N GLN A 83 8.89 -8.66 10.37
CA GLN A 83 7.79 -9.65 10.35
C GLN A 83 6.51 -9.08 10.96
N HIS A 84 6.64 -8.28 12.03
CA HIS A 84 5.52 -7.59 12.65
C HIS A 84 4.76 -6.70 11.66
N SER A 85 5.48 -5.92 10.84
CA SER A 85 4.85 -5.09 9.80
C SER A 85 4.10 -5.91 8.75
N ILE A 86 4.62 -7.09 8.39
CA ILE A 86 3.97 -8.02 7.46
C ILE A 86 2.69 -8.60 8.08
N ASP A 87 2.74 -9.01 9.34
CA ASP A 87 1.59 -9.60 10.03
C ASP A 87 0.47 -8.57 10.22
N THR A 88 0.82 -7.34 10.63
CA THR A 88 -0.11 -6.21 10.70
C THR A 88 -0.73 -5.91 9.34
N LEU A 89 0.06 -5.91 8.26
CA LEU A 89 -0.46 -5.69 6.91
C LEU A 89 -1.46 -6.78 6.49
N LYS A 90 -1.16 -8.05 6.77
CA LYS A 90 -2.08 -9.16 6.47
C LYS A 90 -3.39 -9.02 7.22
N GLU A 91 -3.35 -8.61 8.49
CA GLU A 91 -4.55 -8.39 9.29
C GLU A 91 -5.45 -7.30 8.66
N VAL A 92 -4.88 -6.15 8.32
CA VAL A 92 -5.66 -5.04 7.72
C VAL A 92 -6.12 -5.33 6.29
N MET A 93 -5.46 -6.26 5.59
CA MET A 93 -5.85 -6.69 4.24
C MET A 93 -7.02 -7.68 4.21
N LEU A 94 -7.40 -8.29 5.34
CA LEU A 94 -8.48 -9.26 5.39
C LEU A 94 -9.82 -8.57 5.08
N VAL A 95 -10.40 -8.87 3.92
CA VAL A 95 -11.70 -8.32 3.51
C VAL A 95 -12.85 -9.28 3.76
N GLU A 96 -12.57 -10.58 3.74
CA GLU A 96 -13.60 -11.62 3.89
C GLU A 96 -13.02 -12.89 4.48
N LYS A 97 -13.77 -13.52 5.39
CA LYS A 97 -13.43 -14.81 5.98
C LYS A 97 -14.64 -15.74 5.82
N GLY A 98 -14.51 -16.71 4.92
CA GLY A 98 -15.48 -17.78 4.72
C GLY A 98 -15.15 -19.00 5.56
N ALA A 99 -15.96 -20.07 5.41
CA ALA A 99 -15.73 -21.32 6.13
C ALA A 99 -14.37 -21.98 5.77
N ASN A 100 -13.99 -21.93 4.50
CA ASN A 100 -12.80 -22.63 3.97
C ASN A 100 -11.81 -21.69 3.24
N TYR A 101 -12.00 -20.37 3.35
CA TYR A 101 -11.10 -19.41 2.72
C TYR A 101 -11.00 -18.11 3.51
N SER A 102 -9.96 -17.34 3.19
CA SER A 102 -9.82 -15.95 3.61
C SER A 102 -9.35 -15.15 2.40
N LEU A 103 -10.05 -14.05 2.12
CA LEU A 103 -9.71 -13.14 1.05
C LEU A 103 -8.97 -11.95 1.64
N TYR A 104 -7.74 -11.76 1.16
CA TYR A 104 -6.91 -10.61 1.49
C TYR A 104 -6.75 -9.76 0.24
N ALA A 105 -7.22 -8.52 0.27
CA ALA A 105 -7.30 -7.71 -0.93
C ALA A 105 -7.21 -6.21 -0.64
N LYS A 106 -6.84 -5.45 -1.69
CA LYS A 106 -6.94 -4.00 -1.71
C LYS A 106 -7.46 -3.57 -3.08
N THR A 107 -8.46 -2.68 -3.07
CA THR A 107 -8.99 -2.04 -4.27
C THR A 107 -8.14 -0.85 -4.71
N GLY A 108 -8.14 -0.56 -6.02
CA GLY A 108 -7.54 0.64 -6.60
C GLY A 108 -8.37 1.10 -7.80
N ALA A 109 -8.39 2.41 -8.04
CA ALA A 109 -9.08 3.00 -9.17
C ALA A 109 -8.29 4.22 -9.67
N GLY A 110 -8.31 4.45 -10.98
CA GLY A 110 -7.65 5.56 -11.64
C GLY A 110 -8.27 5.77 -13.01
N LYS A 111 -8.04 6.93 -13.61
CA LYS A 111 -8.41 7.14 -15.02
C LYS A 111 -7.48 6.30 -15.89
N ALA A 112 -8.03 5.64 -16.92
CA ALA A 112 -7.19 5.08 -17.97
C ALA A 112 -6.50 6.23 -18.71
N ASN A 113 -5.19 6.11 -18.91
CA ASN A 113 -4.40 7.00 -19.75
C ASN A 113 -4.34 6.46 -21.18
#